data_AF-A0A9W7SPU8-F1
#
_entry.id   AF-A0A9W7SPU8-F1
#
_cell.length_a   1.000
_cell.length_b   1.000
_cell.length_c   1.000
_cell.angle_alpha   90.00
_cell.angle_beta   90.00
_cell.angle_gamma   90.00
#
_symmetry.space_group_name_H-M   'P 1'
#
loop_
_entity.id
_entity.type
_entity.pdbx_description
1 polymer ?
#
loop_
_entity_poly.entity_id
_entity_poly.type
_entity_poly.pdbx_seq_one_letter_code
_entity_poly.pdbx_strand_id
1 'polypeptide(L)'
;MTAEYRQIELFGGAIAAKLPSTFADVSDIRQVPDHQEVWLDKDGFTSVIVEILERVGKSDDIEALKYHLEDIVQEDWGEMKVWSSNQAHFAKLPSDTPAYTLFATSPPGEKQRGRQNEPDFVGILLTMVRLVQQETDLIIAINVPHVPGNYDEVEVDPASGKQGRLLHEAEEIRKQVMETFEIKDWTLFVQDDE
;
A
#
# COMPACT_ATOMS: atom_id res chain seq x y z
N MET A 1 -23.03 -4.11 3.15
CA MET A 1 -23.13 -2.66 3.47
C MET A 1 -21.90 -2.01 2.85
N THR A 2 -22.03 -0.89 2.16
CA THR A 2 -20.88 -0.19 1.59
C THR A 2 -20.02 0.35 2.73
N ALA A 3 -18.71 0.15 2.69
CA ALA A 3 -17.82 0.70 3.71
C ALA A 3 -17.94 2.22 3.75
N GLU A 4 -18.04 2.82 4.94
CA GLU A 4 -18.03 4.28 5.10
C GLU A 4 -16.58 4.77 5.04
N TYR A 5 -16.29 5.69 4.13
CA TYR A 5 -14.96 6.29 3.98
C TYR A 5 -14.92 7.70 4.57
N ARG A 6 -13.80 8.03 5.20
CA ARG A 6 -13.50 9.38 5.70
C ARG A 6 -12.26 9.95 5.05
N GLN A 7 -12.21 11.27 4.91
CA GLN A 7 -10.98 11.94 4.50
C GLN A 7 -9.97 11.86 5.65
N ILE A 8 -8.73 11.55 5.29
CA ILE A 8 -7.57 11.61 6.16
C ILE A 8 -6.58 12.63 5.59
N GLU A 9 -5.82 13.23 6.49
CA GLU A 9 -4.71 14.12 6.17
C GLU A 9 -3.42 13.34 6.46
N LEU A 10 -2.50 13.33 5.50
CA LEU A 10 -1.22 12.64 5.55
C LEU A 10 -0.11 13.69 5.52
N PHE A 11 1.00 13.44 6.21
CA PHE A 11 2.18 14.31 6.23
C PHE A 11 1.83 15.75 6.62
N GLY A 12 1.15 15.91 7.77
CA GLY A 12 0.73 17.22 8.25
C GLY A 12 -0.34 17.90 7.38
N GLY A 13 -1.03 17.16 6.51
CA GLY A 13 -2.06 17.67 5.60
C GLY A 13 -1.55 18.14 4.24
N ALA A 14 -0.28 17.89 3.93
CA ALA A 14 0.27 18.10 2.59
C ALA A 14 -0.35 17.16 1.54
N ILE A 15 -0.81 15.97 1.98
CA ILE A 15 -1.55 15.02 1.15
C ILE A 15 -2.88 14.70 1.82
N ALA A 16 -3.94 14.53 1.04
CA ALA A 16 -5.21 14.00 1.53
C ALA A 16 -5.68 12.82 0.70
N ALA A 17 -6.32 11.85 1.34
CA ALA A 17 -6.95 10.70 0.69
C ALA A 17 -8.17 10.27 1.51
N LYS A 18 -8.91 9.26 1.03
CA LYS A 18 -9.96 8.60 1.81
C LYS A 18 -9.60 7.16 2.13
N LEU A 19 -9.79 6.78 3.39
CA LEU A 19 -9.70 5.40 3.88
C LEU A 19 -11.01 5.00 4.59
N PRO A 20 -11.28 3.68 4.76
CA PRO A 20 -12.42 3.24 5.54
C PRO A 20 -12.36 3.81 6.96
N SER A 21 -13.52 4.17 7.51
CA SER A 21 -13.62 4.85 8.81
C SER A 21 -13.17 3.99 9.98
N THR A 22 -13.04 2.68 9.78
CA THR A 22 -12.50 1.71 10.74
C THR A 22 -10.99 1.85 10.92
N PHE A 23 -10.26 2.46 9.96
CA PHE A 23 -8.81 2.58 10.02
C PHE A 23 -8.38 3.63 11.04
N ALA A 24 -7.44 3.27 11.91
CA ALA A 24 -6.79 4.15 12.88
C ALA A 24 -5.38 4.52 12.43
N ASP A 25 -4.96 5.74 12.74
CA ASP A 25 -3.56 6.14 12.63
C ASP A 25 -2.75 5.45 13.74
N VAL A 26 -1.61 4.89 13.37
CA VAL A 26 -0.69 4.23 14.28
C VAL A 26 0.22 5.22 15.02
N SER A 27 0.39 6.44 14.49
CA SER A 27 1.18 7.50 15.13
C SER A 27 0.65 7.88 16.51
N ASP A 28 -0.65 7.72 16.74
CA ASP A 28 -1.34 7.93 18.03
C ASP A 28 -0.81 7.03 19.17
N ILE A 29 -0.22 5.88 18.82
CA ILE A 29 0.19 4.85 19.80
C ILE A 29 1.68 4.55 19.78
N ARG A 30 2.39 4.83 18.68
CA ARG A 30 3.84 4.66 18.57
C ARG A 30 4.42 5.60 17.52
N GLN A 31 5.70 5.93 17.67
CA GLN A 31 6.40 6.70 16.65
C GLN A 31 6.47 5.93 15.31
N VAL A 32 6.18 6.64 14.23
CA VAL A 32 6.34 6.22 12.84
C VAL A 32 7.37 7.17 12.21
N PRO A 33 8.26 6.71 11.31
CA PRO A 33 9.18 7.59 10.59
C PRO A 33 8.46 8.73 9.88
N ASP A 34 9.06 9.92 9.81
CA ASP A 34 8.40 11.12 9.26
C ASP A 34 8.00 10.99 7.78
N HIS A 35 8.70 10.14 7.03
CA HIS A 35 8.40 9.83 5.63
C HIS A 35 7.36 8.72 5.45
N GLN A 36 6.78 8.21 6.54
CA GLN A 36 5.82 7.11 6.54
C GLN A 36 4.55 7.47 7.33
N GLU A 37 3.40 7.05 6.80
CA GLU A 37 2.10 7.10 7.46
C GLU A 37 1.52 5.69 7.51
N VAL A 38 1.12 5.22 8.70
CA VAL A 38 0.64 3.85 8.89
C VAL A 38 -0.75 3.86 9.48
N TRP A 39 -1.67 3.20 8.77
CA TRP A 39 -3.07 3.07 9.15
C TRP A 39 -3.45 1.59 9.31
N LEU A 40 -4.13 1.24 10.40
CA LEU A 40 -4.56 -0.14 10.69
C LEU A 40 -6.07 -0.22 10.81
N ASP A 41 -6.66 -1.23 10.19
CA ASP A 41 -8.07 -1.58 10.42
C ASP A 41 -8.28 -2.04 11.86
N LYS A 42 -9.20 -1.40 12.58
CA LYS A 42 -9.54 -1.79 13.96
C LYS A 42 -10.34 -3.08 14.05
N ASP A 43 -11.05 -3.42 12.97
CA ASP A 43 -11.95 -4.56 12.91
C ASP A 43 -11.30 -5.77 12.21
N GLY A 44 -10.05 -5.63 11.78
CA GLY A 44 -9.32 -6.63 11.00
C GLY A 44 -7.81 -6.57 11.20
N PHE A 45 -7.07 -7.11 10.22
CA PHE A 45 -5.60 -7.11 10.21
C PHE A 45 -5.02 -6.30 9.05
N THR A 46 -5.87 -5.72 8.19
CA THR A 46 -5.44 -4.98 7.02
C THR A 46 -4.75 -3.67 7.44
N SER A 47 -3.65 -3.35 6.77
CA SER A 47 -2.94 -2.08 6.96
C SER A 47 -2.84 -1.32 5.65
N VAL A 48 -2.92 0.01 5.70
CA VAL A 48 -2.48 0.89 4.61
C VAL A 48 -1.25 1.66 5.08
N ILE A 49 -0.18 1.58 4.31
CA ILE A 49 1.07 2.29 4.55
C ILE A 49 1.30 3.22 3.37
N VAL A 50 1.62 4.49 3.65
CA VAL A 50 2.01 5.47 2.63
C VAL A 50 3.43 5.95 2.96
N GLU A 51 4.33 5.88 1.99
CA GLU A 51 5.74 6.23 2.14
C GLU A 51 6.20 7.20 1.04
N ILE A 52 7.02 8.16 1.43
CA ILE A 52 7.73 9.08 0.54
C ILE A 52 9.17 8.59 0.45
N LEU A 53 9.55 8.08 -0.72
CA LEU A 53 10.89 7.53 -0.94
C LEU A 53 11.60 8.27 -2.07
N GLU A 54 12.92 8.20 -2.08
CA GLU A 54 13.71 8.65 -3.22
C GLU A 54 13.37 7.84 -4.47
N ARG A 55 13.35 8.52 -5.61
CA ARG A 55 13.07 7.89 -6.90
C ARG A 55 14.17 6.92 -7.27
N VAL A 56 13.81 5.66 -7.46
CA VAL A 56 14.79 4.64 -7.78
C VAL A 56 15.19 4.69 -9.26
N GLY A 57 16.50 4.68 -9.50
CA GLY A 57 17.11 4.74 -10.83
C GLY A 57 17.04 3.42 -11.61
N LYS A 58 15.86 2.83 -11.77
CA LYS A 58 15.64 1.65 -12.63
C LYS A 58 15.28 2.09 -14.05
N SER A 59 15.70 1.28 -15.04
CA SER A 59 15.43 1.52 -16.46
C SER A 59 13.98 1.26 -16.88
N ASP A 60 13.23 0.55 -16.05
CA ASP A 60 11.84 0.17 -16.27
C ASP A 60 11.02 0.47 -15.01
N ASP A 61 9.81 1.01 -15.18
CA ASP A 61 8.96 1.44 -14.07
C ASP A 61 8.37 0.26 -13.29
N ILE A 62 8.15 -0.89 -13.93
CA ILE A 62 7.70 -2.10 -13.23
C ILE A 62 8.87 -2.70 -12.42
N GLU A 63 10.09 -2.63 -12.93
CA GLU A 63 11.28 -3.00 -12.15
C GLU A 63 11.54 -2.03 -10.99
N ALA A 64 11.21 -0.75 -11.12
CA ALA A 64 11.19 0.19 -9.98
C ALA A 64 10.14 -0.22 -8.93
N LEU A 65 8.92 -0.55 -9.35
CA LEU A 65 7.86 -1.00 -8.46
C LEU A 65 8.23 -2.32 -7.74
N LYS A 66 8.84 -3.28 -8.44
CA LYS A 66 9.33 -4.53 -7.84
C LYS A 66 10.49 -4.30 -6.86
N TYR A 67 11.36 -3.34 -7.14
CA TYR A 67 12.42 -2.98 -6.22
C TYR A 67 11.88 -2.46 -4.88
N HIS A 68 10.86 -1.60 -4.91
CA HIS A 68 10.17 -1.17 -3.68
C HIS A 68 9.48 -2.33 -2.96
N LEU A 69 8.91 -3.28 -3.72
CA LEU A 69 8.30 -4.48 -3.13
C LEU A 69 9.32 -5.40 -2.45
N GLU A 70 10.52 -5.53 -3.01
CA GLU A 70 11.64 -6.30 -2.43
C GLU A 70 12.01 -5.74 -1.05
N ASP A 71 12.04 -4.41 -0.90
CA ASP A 71 12.30 -3.76 0.40
C ASP A 71 11.18 -3.98 1.43
N ILE A 72 9.93 -4.09 0.97
CA ILE A 72 8.77 -4.38 1.85
C ILE A 72 8.83 -5.82 2.39
N VAL A 73 9.13 -6.81 1.56
CA VAL A 73 9.11 -8.23 1.96
C VAL A 73 10.46 -8.74 2.50
N GLN A 74 11.55 -8.01 2.23
CA GLN A 74 12.89 -8.27 2.78
C GLN A 74 13.34 -9.72 2.58
N GLU A 75 13.60 -10.44 3.67
CA GLU A 75 14.10 -11.82 3.66
C GLU A 75 13.14 -12.81 2.97
N ASP A 76 11.86 -12.45 2.86
CA ASP A 76 10.81 -13.30 2.27
C ASP A 76 10.65 -13.12 0.76
N TRP A 77 11.52 -12.31 0.13
CA TRP A 77 11.49 -12.06 -1.31
C TRP A 77 11.56 -13.34 -2.16
N GLY A 78 12.35 -14.34 -1.72
CA GLY A 78 12.51 -15.60 -2.46
C GLY A 78 11.26 -16.48 -2.49
N GLU A 79 10.31 -16.25 -1.58
CA GLU A 79 9.08 -17.04 -1.42
C GLU A 79 7.83 -16.27 -1.86
N MET A 80 8.02 -15.02 -2.26
CA MET A 80 6.97 -14.15 -2.73
C MET A 80 6.55 -14.50 -4.18
N LYS A 81 5.28 -14.23 -4.49
CA LYS A 81 4.74 -14.35 -5.85
C LYS A 81 4.00 -13.10 -6.30
N VAL A 82 4.43 -12.52 -7.42
CA VAL A 82 3.70 -11.46 -8.13
C VAL A 82 2.66 -12.09 -9.05
N TRP A 83 1.42 -11.63 -8.95
CA TRP A 83 0.27 -12.13 -9.73
C TRP A 83 -0.09 -11.20 -10.89
N SER A 84 0.04 -9.90 -10.70
CA SER A 84 -0.24 -8.91 -11.74
C SER A 84 0.53 -7.61 -11.50
N SER A 85 0.76 -6.87 -12.57
CA SER A 85 1.31 -5.50 -12.55
C SER A 85 0.68 -4.69 -13.68
N ASN A 86 0.22 -3.48 -13.39
CA ASN A 86 -0.52 -2.64 -14.34
C ASN A 86 -0.10 -1.18 -14.22
N GLN A 87 -0.25 -0.43 -15.32
CA GLN A 87 -0.29 1.02 -15.25
C GLN A 87 -1.57 1.47 -14.54
N ALA A 88 -1.46 2.55 -13.79
CA ALA A 88 -2.53 3.11 -12.98
C ALA A 88 -2.71 4.61 -13.27
N HIS A 89 -3.83 5.16 -12.81
CA HIS A 89 -4.15 6.58 -12.91
C HIS A 89 -4.78 7.07 -11.62
N PHE A 90 -4.41 8.27 -11.20
CA PHE A 90 -4.96 8.95 -10.02
C PHE A 90 -5.83 10.11 -10.46
N ALA A 91 -7.08 10.13 -10.02
CA ALA A 91 -8.09 11.06 -10.55
C ALA A 91 -7.80 12.54 -10.25
N LYS A 92 -6.99 12.82 -9.22
CA LYS A 92 -6.64 14.17 -8.77
C LYS A 92 -5.17 14.55 -8.98
N LEU A 93 -4.40 13.69 -9.64
CA LEU A 93 -3.04 14.03 -10.07
C LEU A 93 -3.03 14.44 -11.54
N PRO A 94 -2.00 15.18 -12.00
CA PRO A 94 -1.81 15.44 -13.43
C PRO A 94 -1.87 14.13 -14.23
N SER A 95 -2.57 14.13 -15.37
CA SER A 95 -2.85 12.91 -16.13
C SER A 95 -1.61 12.18 -16.66
N ASP A 96 -0.50 12.90 -16.79
CA ASP A 96 0.80 12.41 -17.22
C ASP A 96 1.68 11.93 -16.06
N THR A 97 1.21 12.02 -14.81
CA THR A 97 1.93 11.49 -13.64
C THR A 97 2.01 9.96 -13.73
N PRO A 98 3.21 9.36 -13.86
CA PRO A 98 3.34 7.92 -13.96
C PRO A 98 2.91 7.25 -12.66
N ALA A 99 1.99 6.28 -12.75
CA ALA A 99 1.58 5.47 -11.63
C ALA A 99 1.45 4.01 -12.05
N TYR A 100 1.78 3.10 -11.13
CA TYR A 100 1.81 1.66 -11.37
C TYR A 100 1.28 0.92 -10.15
N THR A 101 0.66 -0.22 -10.39
CA THR A 101 0.15 -1.10 -9.34
C THR A 101 0.65 -2.52 -9.55
N LEU A 102 0.78 -3.27 -8.47
CA LEU A 102 0.91 -4.72 -8.53
C LEU A 102 0.10 -5.38 -7.42
N PHE A 103 -0.12 -6.68 -7.60
CA PHE A 103 -0.62 -7.56 -6.56
C PHE A 103 0.37 -8.71 -6.38
N ALA A 104 0.78 -8.94 -5.15
CA ALA A 104 1.65 -10.03 -4.75
C ALA A 104 1.13 -10.75 -3.51
N THR A 105 1.63 -11.95 -3.25
CA THR A 105 1.47 -12.66 -1.99
C THR A 105 2.85 -13.02 -1.43
N SER A 106 3.05 -12.87 -0.13
CA SER A 106 4.26 -13.26 0.58
C SER A 106 3.92 -14.19 1.75
N PRO A 107 4.86 -14.99 2.26
CA PRO A 107 4.71 -15.60 3.57
C PRO A 107 4.61 -14.52 4.67
N PRO A 108 4.27 -14.91 5.91
CA PRO A 108 4.27 -14.00 7.06
C PRO A 108 5.67 -13.45 7.30
N GLY A 109 5.77 -12.13 7.48
CA GLY A 109 7.04 -11.47 7.81
C GLY A 109 7.59 -11.95 9.15
N GLU A 110 8.91 -11.86 9.33
CA GLU A 110 9.62 -12.33 10.54
C GLU A 110 8.94 -11.88 11.86
N LYS A 111 8.51 -10.62 11.94
CA LYS A 111 7.86 -10.05 13.13
C LYS A 111 6.47 -10.64 13.42
N GLN A 112 5.83 -11.29 12.47
CA GLN A 112 4.51 -11.92 12.61
C GLN A 112 4.60 -13.41 12.98
N ARG A 113 5.71 -14.07 12.65
CA ARG A 113 5.93 -15.50 12.90
C ARG A 113 5.89 -15.85 14.39
N GLY A 114 5.24 -16.95 14.73
CA GLY A 114 5.11 -17.45 16.11
C GLY A 114 4.19 -16.62 17.01
N ARG A 115 3.45 -15.66 16.46
CA ARG A 115 2.43 -14.89 17.21
C ARG A 115 1.07 -15.57 17.14
N GLN A 116 0.18 -15.22 18.07
CA GLN A 116 -1.17 -15.77 18.14
C GLN A 116 -1.97 -15.61 16.83
N ASN A 117 -1.77 -14.49 16.13
CA ASN A 117 -2.44 -14.16 14.88
C ASN A 117 -1.46 -14.19 13.69
N GLU A 118 -0.57 -15.18 13.67
CA GLU A 118 0.29 -15.43 12.51
C GLU A 118 -0.59 -15.73 11.28
N PRO A 119 -0.45 -14.97 10.17
CA PRO A 119 -1.18 -15.26 8.95
C PRO A 119 -0.68 -16.53 8.26
N ASP A 120 -1.48 -17.14 7.39
CA ASP A 120 -0.99 -18.18 6.47
C ASP A 120 -0.15 -17.55 5.35
N PHE A 121 -0.57 -16.36 4.90
CA PHE A 121 0.15 -15.52 3.95
C PHE A 121 -0.35 -14.06 4.04
N VAL A 122 0.38 -13.14 3.42
CA VAL A 122 -0.01 -11.74 3.30
C VAL A 122 -0.22 -11.41 1.83
N GLY A 123 -1.41 -10.92 1.48
CA GLY A 123 -1.64 -10.27 0.20
C GLY A 123 -1.15 -8.83 0.24
N ILE A 124 -0.44 -8.39 -0.80
CA ILE A 124 0.14 -7.05 -0.88
C ILE A 124 -0.35 -6.40 -2.16
N LEU A 125 -1.16 -5.34 -2.03
CA LEU A 125 -1.49 -4.46 -3.14
C LEU A 125 -0.57 -3.25 -3.04
N LEU A 126 0.42 -3.19 -3.92
CA LEU A 126 1.38 -2.08 -3.96
C LEU A 126 1.01 -1.12 -5.08
N THR A 127 1.01 0.17 -4.78
CA THR A 127 0.83 1.26 -5.74
C THR A 127 2.01 2.20 -5.63
N MET A 128 2.58 2.60 -6.77
CA MET A 128 3.65 3.58 -6.86
C MET A 128 3.19 4.75 -7.72
N VAL A 129 3.43 5.97 -7.26
CA VAL A 129 3.27 7.22 -8.04
C VAL A 129 4.64 7.87 -8.16
N ARG A 130 5.10 8.11 -9.39
CA ARG A 130 6.43 8.67 -9.65
C ARG A 130 6.33 10.17 -9.86
N LEU A 131 6.82 10.95 -8.89
CA LEU A 131 6.96 12.40 -9.00
C LEU A 131 8.32 12.71 -9.61
N VAL A 132 8.42 12.56 -10.94
CA VAL A 132 9.71 12.56 -11.66
C VAL A 132 10.49 13.86 -11.46
N GLN A 133 9.82 15.01 -11.42
CA GLN A 133 10.47 16.31 -11.24
C GLN A 133 11.00 16.52 -9.82
N GLN A 134 10.42 15.82 -8.85
CA GLN A 134 10.77 15.87 -7.42
C GLN A 134 11.70 14.74 -7.02
N GLU A 135 12.16 13.92 -7.97
CA GLU A 135 12.96 12.72 -7.71
C GLU A 135 12.39 11.86 -6.57
N THR A 136 11.07 11.72 -6.54
CA THR A 136 10.35 11.03 -5.47
C THR A 136 9.48 9.89 -6.04
N ASP A 137 9.51 8.73 -5.39
CA ASP A 137 8.52 7.67 -5.56
C ASP A 137 7.62 7.63 -4.32
N LEU A 138 6.32 7.88 -4.50
CA LEU A 138 5.30 7.71 -3.48
C LEU A 138 4.80 6.27 -3.51
N ILE A 139 4.95 5.55 -2.39
CA ILE A 139 4.54 4.15 -2.26
C ILE A 139 3.31 4.05 -1.37
N ILE A 140 2.30 3.31 -1.83
CA ILE A 140 1.10 2.98 -1.06
C ILE A 140 0.98 1.46 -1.04
N ALA A 141 1.19 0.86 0.13
CA ALA A 141 1.09 -0.57 0.35
C ALA A 141 -0.16 -0.91 1.18
N ILE A 142 -1.04 -1.74 0.62
CA ILE A 142 -2.16 -2.32 1.36
C ILE A 142 -1.82 -3.78 1.66
N ASN A 143 -1.51 -4.06 2.92
CA ASN A 143 -1.19 -5.42 3.38
C ASN A 143 -2.46 -6.08 3.92
N VAL A 144 -2.70 -7.30 3.49
CA VAL A 144 -3.90 -8.09 3.78
C VAL A 144 -3.49 -9.43 4.38
N PRO A 145 -3.23 -9.50 5.69
CA PRO A 145 -2.89 -10.75 6.36
C PRO A 145 -4.09 -11.71 6.36
N HIS A 146 -3.91 -12.90 5.80
CA HIS A 146 -4.90 -13.97 5.80
C HIS A 146 -4.67 -14.85 7.01
N VAL A 147 -5.25 -14.45 8.15
CA VAL A 147 -5.13 -15.16 9.43
C VAL A 147 -6.12 -16.32 9.50
N PRO A 148 -5.70 -17.54 9.89
CA PRO A 148 -6.60 -18.69 10.04
C PRO A 148 -7.88 -18.35 10.80
N GLY A 149 -9.03 -18.73 10.22
CA GLY A 149 -10.36 -18.46 10.79
C GLY A 149 -10.94 -17.07 10.50
N ASN A 150 -10.20 -16.17 9.87
CA ASN A 150 -10.69 -14.84 9.44
C ASN A 150 -10.89 -14.71 7.92
N TYR A 151 -10.63 -15.78 7.16
CA TYR A 151 -10.90 -15.88 5.73
C TYR A 151 -11.31 -17.30 5.36
N ASP A 152 -11.95 -17.45 4.21
CA ASP A 152 -12.28 -18.76 3.64
C ASP A 152 -11.19 -19.16 2.63
N GLU A 153 -10.39 -20.17 2.98
CA GLU A 153 -9.32 -20.70 2.14
C GLU A 153 -9.82 -21.17 0.75
N VAL A 154 -11.06 -21.65 0.65
CA VAL A 154 -11.63 -22.15 -0.62
C VAL A 154 -11.95 -21.01 -1.59
N GLU A 155 -12.17 -19.81 -1.05
CA GLU A 155 -12.46 -18.60 -1.82
C GLU A 155 -11.20 -17.85 -2.26
N VAL A 156 -10.01 -18.28 -1.82
CA VAL A 156 -8.73 -17.62 -2.15
C VAL A 156 -7.82 -18.55 -2.94
N ASP A 157 -7.75 -18.29 -4.24
CA ASP A 157 -6.79 -18.85 -5.17
C ASP A 157 -6.40 -17.77 -6.20
N PRO A 158 -5.38 -16.96 -5.90
CA PRO A 158 -4.90 -15.93 -6.80
C PRO A 158 -4.50 -16.45 -8.20
N ALA A 159 -4.11 -17.73 -8.32
CA ALA A 159 -3.72 -18.31 -9.60
C ALA A 159 -4.92 -18.50 -10.55
N SER A 160 -6.11 -18.77 -10.00
CA SER A 160 -7.36 -18.83 -10.77
C SER A 160 -8.15 -17.52 -10.74
N GLY A 161 -7.61 -16.46 -10.12
CA GLY A 161 -8.27 -15.16 -9.98
C GLY A 161 -9.30 -15.09 -8.86
N LYS A 162 -9.39 -16.12 -8.01
CA LYS A 162 -10.24 -16.10 -6.82
C LYS A 162 -9.52 -15.33 -5.71
N GLN A 163 -10.00 -14.15 -5.38
CA GLN A 163 -9.36 -13.28 -4.41
C GLN A 163 -9.98 -13.37 -3.01
N GLY A 164 -11.20 -13.92 -2.88
CA GLY A 164 -11.95 -13.92 -1.64
C GLY A 164 -12.30 -12.52 -1.14
N ARG A 165 -12.99 -12.47 0.00
CA ARG A 165 -13.54 -11.21 0.54
C ARG A 165 -12.45 -10.18 0.89
N LEU A 166 -11.39 -10.58 1.59
CA LEU A 166 -10.40 -9.65 2.14
C LEU A 166 -9.62 -8.91 1.04
N LEU A 167 -9.17 -9.62 0.00
CA LEU A 167 -8.49 -8.98 -1.14
C LEU A 167 -9.45 -8.14 -1.97
N HIS A 168 -10.71 -8.54 -2.11
CA HIS A 168 -11.71 -7.72 -2.79
C HIS A 168 -11.96 -6.39 -2.05
N GLU A 169 -12.06 -6.43 -0.72
CA GLU A 169 -12.16 -5.21 0.10
C GLU A 169 -10.91 -4.34 -0.03
N ALA A 170 -9.71 -4.93 -0.05
CA ALA A 170 -8.47 -4.20 -0.27
C ALA A 170 -8.37 -3.54 -1.66
N GLU A 171 -8.91 -4.19 -2.69
CA GLU A 171 -9.02 -3.62 -4.04
C GLU A 171 -9.93 -2.39 -4.08
N GLU A 172 -11.06 -2.43 -3.38
CA GLU A 172 -11.95 -1.27 -3.24
C GLU A 172 -11.28 -0.13 -2.45
N ILE A 173 -10.48 -0.45 -1.42
CA ILE A 173 -9.66 0.55 -0.72
C ILE A 173 -8.65 1.18 -1.67
N ARG A 174 -7.89 0.37 -2.44
CA ARG A 174 -6.92 0.87 -3.42
C ARG A 174 -7.57 1.82 -4.42
N LYS A 175 -8.72 1.41 -4.98
CA LYS A 175 -9.49 2.24 -5.91
C LYS A 175 -9.91 3.55 -5.27
N GLN A 176 -10.46 3.52 -4.06
CA GLN A 176 -10.89 4.72 -3.36
C GLN A 176 -9.73 5.68 -3.09
N VAL A 177 -8.55 5.15 -2.73
CA VAL A 177 -7.32 5.94 -2.59
C VAL A 177 -6.96 6.58 -3.92
N MET A 178 -6.88 5.83 -5.01
CA MET A 178 -6.55 6.36 -6.34
C MET A 178 -7.53 7.44 -6.84
N GLU A 179 -8.80 7.34 -6.46
CA GLU A 179 -9.83 8.34 -6.80
C GLU A 179 -9.74 9.63 -5.97
N THR A 180 -9.12 9.58 -4.78
CA THR A 180 -9.22 10.68 -3.80
C THR A 180 -7.90 11.27 -3.34
N PHE A 181 -6.79 10.57 -3.57
CA PHE A 181 -5.45 10.99 -3.21
C PHE A 181 -5.08 12.28 -3.94
N GLU A 182 -4.77 13.31 -3.17
CA GLU A 182 -4.56 14.68 -3.61
C GLU A 182 -3.34 15.24 -2.92
N ILE A 183 -2.37 15.72 -3.70
CA ILE A 183 -1.25 16.51 -3.19
C ILE A 183 -1.72 17.97 -3.08
N LYS A 184 -1.90 18.43 -1.84
CA LYS A 184 -2.32 19.80 -1.52
C LYS A 184 -1.14 20.74 -1.41
N ASP A 185 -0.01 20.25 -0.91
CA ASP A 185 1.22 21.02 -0.73
C ASP A 185 2.40 20.29 -1.39
N TRP A 186 2.88 20.87 -2.50
CA TRP A 186 4.00 20.34 -3.26
C TRP A 186 5.37 20.70 -2.65
N THR A 187 5.41 21.63 -1.68
CA THR A 187 6.66 21.97 -0.99
C THR A 187 7.20 20.83 -0.13
N LEU A 188 6.33 19.86 0.20
CA LEU A 188 6.68 18.58 0.83
C LEU A 188 7.81 17.83 0.10
N PHE A 189 7.92 18.00 -1.21
CA PHE A 189 8.84 17.25 -2.07
C PHE A 189 10.01 18.06 -2.60
N VAL A 190 10.15 19.31 -2.15
CA VAL A 190 11.28 20.15 -2.56
C VAL A 190 12.48 19.74 -1.71
N GLN A 191 13.55 19.29 -2.36
CA GLN A 191 14.83 19.10 -1.69
C GLN A 191 15.39 20.50 -1.37
N ASP A 192 15.80 20.74 -0.12
CA ASP A 192 16.53 21.95 0.23
C ASP A 192 17.84 21.96 -0.58
N ASP A 193 17.99 22.92 -1.50
CA ASP A 193 19.25 23.19 -2.17
C ASP A 193 20.27 23.70 -1.12
N GLU A 194 21.06 22.80 -0.53
CA GLU A 194 22.29 23.17 0.22
C GLU A 194 23.49 23.38 -0.71
#